data_AF-A0A9W9H271-F1
#
_entry.id   AF-A0A9W9H271-F1
#
_cell.length_a   1.000
_cell.length_b   1.000
_cell.length_c   1.000
_cell.angle_alpha   90.00
_cell.angle_beta   90.00
_cell.angle_gamma   90.00
#
_symmetry.space_group_name_H-M   'P 1'
#
loop_
_entity.id
_entity.type
_entity.pdbx_description
1 polymer ?
#
loop_
_entity_poly.entity_id
_entity_poly.type
_entity_poly.pdbx_seq_one_letter_code
_entity_poly.pdbx_strand_id
1 'polypeptide(L)' 'METISNQAHNLERLLQADGYKTWGFLVYGCTYASDLYWQKYLDLFLDEAKYNLGFYSGLDLLDNFAPTVFEDLSPY' A
#
# COMPACT_ATOMS: atom_id res chain seq x y z
N MET A 1 24.38 3.78 16.03
CA MET A 1 22.98 3.61 16.46
C MET A 1 22.41 2.53 15.57
N GLU A 2 22.19 1.32 16.09
CA GLU A 2 21.46 0.32 15.32
C GLU A 2 20.01 0.80 15.21
N THR A 3 19.59 1.11 13.99
CA THR A 3 18.17 1.25 13.68
C THR A 3 17.52 -0.08 14.02
N ILE A 4 16.59 -0.08 14.95
CA ILE A 4 15.80 -1.26 15.29
C ILE A 4 15.09 -1.67 14.00
N SER A 5 15.60 -2.73 13.35
CA SER A 5 15.06 -3.23 12.08
C SER A 5 13.60 -3.59 12.29
N ASN A 6 12.71 -2.79 11.71
CA ASN A 6 11.29 -3.03 11.68
C ASN A 6 10.81 -3.17 10.23
N GLN A 7 9.53 -3.48 10.03
CA GLN A 7 9.02 -3.78 8.69
C GLN A 7 9.08 -2.58 7.75
N ALA A 8 8.86 -1.36 8.25
CA ALA A 8 9.00 -0.15 7.45
C ALA A 8 10.45 0.07 7.00
N HIS A 9 11.41 -0.07 7.92
CA HIS A 9 12.84 0.07 7.61
C HIS A 9 13.31 -0.98 6.59
N ASN A 10 12.80 -2.21 6.69
CA ASN A 10 13.11 -3.26 5.73
C ASN A 10 12.55 -2.95 4.35
N LEU A 11 11.32 -2.46 4.28
CA LEU A 11 10.70 -2.04 3.02
C LEU A 11 11.51 -0.91 2.37
N GLU A 12 11.83 0.14 3.11
CA GLU A 12 12.63 1.26 2.60
C GLU A 12 13.98 0.80 2.04
N ARG A 13 14.69 -0.04 2.81
CA ARG A 13 15.98 -0.61 2.41
C ARG A 13 15.88 -1.40 1.11
N LEU A 14 14.82 -2.20 0.95
CA LEU A 14 14.61 -3.00 -0.27
C LEU A 14 14.29 -2.11 -1.48
N LEU A 15 13.43 -1.10 -1.30
CA LEU A 15 13.12 -0.13 -2.36
C LEU A 15 14.38 0.60 -2.83
N GLN A 16 15.22 1.05 -1.90
CA GLN A 16 16.49 1.72 -2.22
C GLN A 16 17.48 0.78 -2.91
N ALA A 17 17.62 -0.46 -2.43
CA ALA A 17 18.55 -1.44 -2.99
C ALA A 17 18.21 -1.79 -4.45
N ASP A 18 16.92 -1.87 -4.77
CA ASP A 18 16.45 -2.21 -6.11
C ASP A 18 16.18 -0.97 -6.99
N GLY A 19 16.37 0.24 -6.45
CA GLY A 19 16.19 1.50 -7.19
C GLY A 19 14.73 1.89 -7.47
N TYR A 20 13.77 1.32 -6.73
CA TYR A 20 12.35 1.65 -6.85
C TYR A 20 12.04 2.96 -6.13
N LYS A 21 11.30 3.84 -6.82
CA LYS A 21 10.89 5.15 -6.29
C LYS A 21 9.49 5.15 -5.67
N THR A 22 8.68 4.16 -5.99
CA THR A 22 7.30 4.02 -5.52
C THR A 22 7.07 2.58 -5.08
N TRP A 23 6.13 2.40 -4.16
CA TRP A 23 5.73 1.08 -3.70
C TRP A 23 4.23 1.07 -3.44
N GLY A 24 3.63 -0.11 -3.42
CA GLY A 24 2.20 -0.22 -3.20
C GLY A 24 1.72 -1.63 -3.38
N PHE A 25 0.42 -1.80 -3.22
CA PHE A 25 -0.23 -3.08 -3.45
C PHE A 25 -0.89 -3.08 -4.82
N LEU A 26 -0.93 -4.28 -5.40
CA LEU A 26 -1.77 -4.55 -6.54
C LEU A 26 -3.12 -5.04 -6.04
N VAL A 27 -4.17 -4.29 -6.36
CA VAL A 27 -5.53 -4.58 -5.90
C VAL A 27 -6.40 -4.84 -7.12
N TYR A 28 -7.08 -5.98 -7.15
CA TYR A 28 -8.04 -6.29 -8.21
C TYR A 28 -9.45 -5.88 -7.77
N GLY A 29 -10.09 -5.03 -8.55
CA GLY A 29 -11.44 -4.49 -8.34
C GLY A 29 -12.56 -5.49 -8.62
N CYS A 30 -12.34 -6.78 -8.38
CA CYS A 30 -13.32 -7.84 -8.65
C CYS A 30 -14.18 -8.21 -7.42
N THR A 31 -13.85 -7.70 -6.24
CA THR A 31 -14.47 -8.11 -4.97
C THR A 31 -15.88 -7.53 -4.78
N TYR A 32 -16.14 -6.32 -5.29
CA TYR A 32 -17.39 -5.61 -5.09
C TYR A 32 -17.94 -5.11 -6.43
N ALA A 33 -19.16 -5.51 -6.77
CA ALA A 33 -19.84 -5.05 -7.99
C ALA A 33 -20.40 -3.61 -7.89
N SER A 34 -20.22 -2.95 -6.74
CA SER A 34 -20.76 -1.62 -6.46
C SER A 34 -19.64 -0.67 -6.16
N ASP A 35 -19.56 0.40 -6.95
CA ASP A 35 -18.55 1.45 -6.81
C ASP A 35 -18.54 2.08 -5.41
N LEU A 36 -19.72 2.19 -4.77
CA LEU A 36 -19.82 2.72 -3.41
C LEU A 36 -19.13 1.81 -2.37
N TYR A 37 -19.34 0.50 -2.47
CA TYR A 37 -18.68 -0.44 -1.56
C TYR A 37 -17.20 -0.61 -1.91
N TRP A 38 -16.86 -0.53 -3.20
CA TRP A 38 -15.48 -0.49 -3.65
C TRP A 38 -14.70 0.69 -3.08
N GLN A 39 -15.25 1.91 -3.18
CA GLN A 39 -14.63 3.11 -2.62
C GLN A 39 -14.43 2.99 -1.10
N LYS A 40 -15.45 2.50 -0.38
CA LYS A 40 -15.33 2.28 1.07
C LYS A 40 -14.22 1.30 1.43
N TYR A 41 -14.02 0.25 0.62
CA TYR A 41 -12.92 -0.68 0.81
C TYR A 41 -11.56 0.01 0.60
N LEU A 42 -11.40 0.80 -0.46
CA LEU A 42 -10.17 1.54 -0.72
C LEU A 42 -9.84 2.53 0.41
N ASP A 43 -10.85 3.20 0.96
CA ASP A 43 -10.69 4.11 2.10
C ASP A 43 -10.20 3.35 3.34
N LEU A 44 -10.84 2.23 3.69
CA LEU A 44 -10.44 1.38 4.82
C LEU A 44 -9.03 0.81 4.64
N PHE A 45 -8.71 0.39 3.43
CA PHE A 45 -7.38 -0.11 3.08
C PHE A 45 -6.29 0.96 3.28
N LEU A 46 -6.55 2.19 2.83
CA LEU A 46 -5.62 3.30 3.02
C LEU A 46 -5.43 3.66 4.49
N ASP A 47 -6.50 3.64 5.28
CA ASP A 47 -6.42 3.92 6.71
C ASP A 47 -5.65 2.84 7.47
N GLU A 48 -5.84 1.56 7.12
CA GLU A 48 -5.08 0.45 7.69
C GLU A 48 -3.59 0.53 7.32
N ALA A 49 -3.26 0.92 6.08
CA ALA A 49 -1.88 1.12 5.65
C ALA A 49 -1.21 2.24 6.47
N LYS A 50 -1.88 3.38 6.66
CA LYS A 50 -1.38 4.48 7.50
C LYS A 50 -1.18 4.04 8.95
N TYR A 51 -2.13 3.29 9.50
CA TYR A 51 -2.05 2.79 10.88
C TYR A 51 -0.82 1.90 11.07
N ASN A 52 -0.59 0.93 10.19
CA ASN A 52 0.55 0.02 10.28
C ASN A 52 1.89 0.76 10.08
N LEU A 53 1.97 1.68 9.13
CA LEU A 53 3.17 2.49 8.94
C LEU A 53 3.45 3.38 10.15
N GLY A 54 2.41 3.96 10.77
CA GLY A 54 2.51 4.69 12.03
C GLY A 54 3.06 3.83 13.16
N PHE A 55 2.56 2.61 13.31
CA PHE A 55 3.05 1.64 14.30
C PHE A 55 4.54 1.33 14.13
N TYR A 56 5.01 1.22 12.89
CA TYR A 56 6.42 0.99 12.56
C TYR A 56 7.26 2.26 12.35
N SER A 57 6.76 3.44 12.73
CA SER A 57 7.46 4.73 12.57
C SER A 57 7.93 5.00 11.12
N GLY A 58 7.17 4.53 10.13
CA GLY A 58 7.49 4.62 8.70
C GLY A 58 6.47 5.43 7.90
N LEU A 59 5.90 6.48 8.49
CA LEU A 59 4.89 7.31 7.82
C LEU A 59 5.43 8.06 6.59
N ASP A 60 6.74 8.29 6.52
CA ASP A 60 7.45 8.83 5.37
C ASP A 60 7.34 7.94 4.12
N LEU A 61 7.16 6.63 4.29
CA LEU A 61 6.89 5.74 3.16
C LEU A 61 5.57 6.05 2.45
N LEU A 62 4.63 6.76 3.09
CA LEU A 62 3.39 7.18 2.42
C LEU A 62 3.63 8.17 1.28
N ASP A 63 4.73 8.93 1.30
CA ASP A 63 5.05 9.92 0.26
C ASP A 63 5.20 9.29 -1.13
N ASN A 64 5.59 8.01 -1.15
CA ASN A 64 5.83 7.24 -2.37
C ASN A 64 4.87 6.04 -2.49
N PHE A 65 3.78 6.03 -1.72
CA PHE A 65 2.79 4.95 -1.74
C PHE A 65 1.83 5.12 -2.93
N ALA A 66 1.93 4.20 -3.88
CA ALA A 66 1.19 4.19 -5.15
C ALA A 66 0.54 2.81 -5.38
N PRO A 67 -0.53 2.46 -4.64
CA PRO A 67 -1.28 1.24 -4.92
C PRO A 67 -1.93 1.34 -6.31
N THR A 68 -1.91 0.22 -7.03
CA THR A 68 -2.50 0.13 -8.37
C THR A 68 -3.75 -0.73 -8.31
N VAL A 69 -4.86 -0.17 -8.77
CA VAL A 69 -6.12 -0.89 -8.90
C VAL A 69 -6.29 -1.35 -10.34
N PHE A 70 -6.46 -2.66 -10.55
CA PHE A 70 -6.92 -3.20 -11.81
C PHE A 70 -8.43 -3.43 -11.74
N GLU A 71 -9.17 -2.73 -12.57
CA GLU A 71 -10.58 -3.06 -12.82
C GLU A 71 -10.60 -4.34 -13.65
N ASP A 72 -11.11 -5.42 -13.04
CA ASP A 72 -11.38 -6.65 -13.79
C ASP A 72 -12.61 -6.43 -14.64
N LEU A 73 -12.40 -5.97 -15.87
CA LEU A 73 -13.42 -5.78 -16.89
C LEU A 73 -13.73 -7.09 -17.65
N SER A 74 -13.27 -8.26 -17.18
CA SER A 74 -13.50 -9.50 -17.92
C SER A 74 -15.01 -9.76 -18.07
N PRO A 75 -15.55 -9.76 -19.30
CA PRO A 75 -16.92 -10.16 -19.52
C PRO A 75 -16.95 -11.69 -19.46
N TYR A 76 -17.63 -12.23 -18.44
CA TYR A 76 -18.11 -13.61 -18.52
C TYR A 76 -19.18 -13.71 -19.61
#